data_AF-A0A3M1YR67-F1
#
_entry.id   AF-A0A3M1YR67-F1
#
_cell.length_a   1.000
_cell.length_b   1.000
_cell.length_c   1.000
_cell.angle_alpha   90.00
_cell.angle_beta   90.00
_cell.angle_gamma   90.00
#
_symmetry.space_group_name_H-M   'P 1'
#
loop_
_entity.id
_entity.type
_entity.pdbx_description
1 polymer ?
#
loop_
_entity_poly.entity_id
_entity_poly.type
_entity_poly.pdbx_seq_one_letter_code
_entity_poly.pdbx_strand_id
1 'polypeptide(L)'
;MTHTSHRFGIAWFPNGNPHSECFYVAGTLGGSVDNAFALPSDIIWFTNLSFEAMRDAGIAAAPHLRGDRYLRWPLTHLADDLGLLNTPTHTLTRTLYAIVNEALQLLSDAIGDRIPLGPYGLANHIDVPCAPRAAKENRDYIDILANAVQITHAMSGVRAPRGSKIARLRTSRLAHYYFALRETILPAGPFKEMSVPASYQNMSSARARAYWQNILETKDKAVLVRLSVKSLDPFVARFFSPGHVSGNTQNNVRSWFPLDEALLLSHVATVSVGGALAAPAARDNGTGIVECLDILAHGGISTSASLAAHILVGAVCGQRDDTVTSIGPFVAAADRCLLARLAAHLANQGRVIGSMGAGSVSVFAQNPAFSLNDAAELCANALATGLMPAKSLLDKIGDVQTQPAKLNTDPLPGAPGYSAMLRQSEEINRPTIDGEAI
;
A
#
# COMPACT_ATOMS: atom_id res chain seq x y z
N MET A 1 34.28 4.59 -8.49
CA MET A 1 34.02 4.13 -7.11
C MET A 1 33.97 2.61 -7.14
N THR A 2 34.79 1.94 -6.35
CA THR A 2 34.89 0.48 -6.30
C THR A 2 33.68 -0.09 -5.57
N HIS A 3 32.70 -0.59 -6.31
CA HIS A 3 31.47 -1.17 -5.75
C HIS A 3 31.72 -2.57 -5.21
N THR A 4 32.10 -2.66 -3.93
CA THR A 4 32.06 -3.91 -3.16
C THR A 4 30.65 -4.48 -3.17
N SER A 5 30.49 -5.72 -3.62
CA SER A 5 29.23 -6.46 -3.48
C SER A 5 28.98 -6.67 -1.99
N HIS A 6 28.12 -5.85 -1.39
CA HIS A 6 27.76 -6.04 0.01
C HIS A 6 27.10 -7.41 0.17
N ARG A 7 27.69 -8.25 1.01
CA ARG A 7 27.05 -9.47 1.50
C ARG A 7 25.97 -9.06 2.49
N PHE A 8 24.84 -9.74 2.49
CA PHE A 8 23.78 -9.51 3.47
C PHE A 8 23.42 -10.81 4.19
N GLY A 9 22.75 -10.67 5.33
CA GLY A 9 22.23 -11.78 6.12
C GLY A 9 20.97 -11.39 6.88
N ILE A 10 20.30 -12.40 7.45
CA ILE A 10 19.21 -12.22 8.41
C ILE A 10 19.73 -12.57 9.80
N ALA A 11 19.43 -11.73 10.78
CA ALA A 11 19.63 -12.05 12.19
C ALA A 11 18.29 -11.92 12.95
N TRP A 12 17.92 -12.97 13.68
CA TRP A 12 16.67 -13.02 14.41
C TRP A 12 16.90 -13.04 15.92
N PHE A 13 16.38 -12.02 16.58
CA PHE A 13 16.45 -11.82 18.02
C PHE A 13 15.14 -12.27 18.66
N PRO A 14 15.14 -13.33 19.50
CA PRO A 14 13.99 -13.70 20.28
C PRO A 14 13.48 -12.51 21.10
N ASN A 15 12.17 -12.28 21.07
CA ASN A 15 11.49 -11.16 21.74
C ASN A 15 11.91 -9.75 21.28
N GLY A 16 12.69 -9.61 20.19
CA GLY A 16 13.16 -8.32 19.70
C GLY A 16 14.13 -7.61 20.64
N ASN A 17 14.86 -8.37 21.47
CA ASN A 17 15.87 -7.81 22.37
C ASN A 17 17.27 -7.85 21.72
N PRO A 18 17.96 -6.72 21.53
CA PRO A 18 19.29 -6.69 20.93
C PRO A 18 20.40 -7.32 21.80
N HIS A 19 20.15 -7.51 23.10
CA HIS A 19 21.08 -8.13 24.05
C HIS A 19 20.89 -9.65 24.22
N SER A 20 19.89 -10.24 23.55
CA SER A 20 19.67 -11.69 23.60
C SER A 20 20.46 -12.41 22.52
N GLU A 21 20.72 -13.70 22.77
CA GLU A 21 21.26 -14.60 21.77
C GLU A 21 20.39 -14.54 20.51
N CYS A 22 21.02 -14.40 19.35
CA CYS A 22 20.34 -14.37 18.08
C CYS A 22 20.88 -15.47 17.16
N PHE A 23 20.00 -16.00 16.30
CA PHE A 23 20.42 -16.88 15.22
C PHE A 23 20.53 -16.09 13.92
N TYR A 24 21.60 -16.30 13.18
CA TYR A 24 21.89 -15.57 11.96
C TYR A 24 22.19 -16.49 10.78
N VAL A 25 21.92 -16.02 9.56
CA VAL A 25 22.22 -16.70 8.29
C VAL A 25 22.67 -15.68 7.25
N ALA A 26 23.78 -15.96 6.56
CA ALA A 26 24.32 -15.18 5.43
C ALA A 26 24.96 -16.13 4.39
N GLY A 27 24.16 -16.58 3.42
CA GLY A 27 24.57 -17.58 2.44
C GLY A 27 24.75 -18.95 3.11
N THR A 28 25.96 -19.51 3.03
CA THR A 28 26.32 -20.77 3.71
C THR A 28 26.74 -20.57 5.17
N LEU A 29 27.00 -19.32 5.58
CA LEU A 29 27.36 -19.00 6.96
C LEU A 29 26.08 -18.93 7.82
N GLY A 30 26.07 -19.60 8.96
CA GLY A 30 25.00 -19.46 9.94
C GLY A 30 25.35 -20.05 11.29
N GLY A 31 24.71 -19.54 12.34
CA GLY A 31 24.96 -19.94 13.72
C GLY A 31 24.26 -19.03 14.71
N SER A 32 24.65 -19.14 15.98
CA SER A 32 24.22 -18.24 17.04
C SER A 32 25.33 -17.27 17.44
N VAL A 33 24.96 -16.08 17.89
CA VAL A 33 25.84 -15.17 18.63
C VAL A 33 25.11 -14.60 19.83
N ASP A 34 25.85 -14.22 20.86
CA ASP A 34 25.31 -13.79 22.17
C ASP A 34 24.42 -12.55 22.10
N ASN A 35 24.67 -11.63 21.16
CA ASN A 35 23.93 -10.38 21.00
C ASN A 35 24.23 -9.70 19.66
N ALA A 36 23.56 -8.58 19.40
CA ALA A 36 23.68 -7.82 18.16
C ALA A 36 25.09 -7.26 17.90
N PHE A 37 25.89 -7.01 18.95
CA PHE A 37 27.25 -6.44 18.82
C PHE A 37 28.27 -7.46 18.32
N ALA A 38 27.96 -8.76 18.47
CA ALA A 38 28.81 -9.86 18.03
C ALA A 38 28.60 -10.22 16.55
N LEU A 39 27.67 -9.57 15.85
CA LEU A 39 27.45 -9.79 14.42
C LEU A 39 28.62 -9.23 13.59
N PRO A 40 29.14 -9.99 12.60
CA PRO A 40 30.20 -9.52 11.71
C PRO A 40 29.85 -8.22 10.99
N SER A 41 30.78 -7.26 10.97
CA SER A 41 30.57 -5.92 10.41
C SER A 41 30.75 -5.85 8.89
N ASP A 42 31.27 -6.90 8.25
CA ASP A 42 31.43 -7.03 6.80
C ASP A 42 30.13 -7.47 6.08
N ILE A 43 29.08 -7.80 6.83
CA ILE A 43 27.77 -8.24 6.34
C ILE A 43 26.70 -7.23 6.75
N ILE A 44 25.80 -6.87 5.82
CA ILE A 44 24.60 -6.10 6.14
C ILE A 44 23.53 -7.03 6.71
N TRP A 45 23.16 -6.84 7.98
CA TRP A 45 22.16 -7.66 8.67
C TRP A 45 20.79 -7.01 8.64
N PHE A 46 19.81 -7.69 8.07
CA PHE A 46 18.41 -7.38 8.30
C PHE A 46 17.93 -8.06 9.57
N THR A 47 17.38 -7.27 10.49
CA THR A 47 16.99 -7.74 11.83
C THR A 47 15.50 -7.58 12.07
N ASN A 48 14.97 -8.29 13.05
CA ASN A 48 13.61 -8.10 13.56
C ASN A 48 13.52 -7.06 14.69
N LEU A 49 14.60 -6.29 14.93
CA LEU A 49 14.66 -5.27 15.97
C LEU A 49 13.94 -4.00 15.52
N SER A 50 13.13 -3.42 16.40
CA SER A 50 12.53 -2.11 16.13
C SER A 50 13.59 -1.00 16.23
N PHE A 51 13.29 0.16 15.65
CA PHE A 51 14.16 1.32 15.78
C PHE A 51 14.37 1.73 17.24
N GLU A 52 13.32 1.67 18.06
CA GLU A 52 13.40 1.96 19.50
C GLU A 52 14.34 0.99 20.20
N ALA A 53 14.20 -0.31 19.96
CA ALA A 53 15.08 -1.32 20.55
C ALA A 53 16.55 -1.11 20.15
N MET A 54 16.80 -0.80 18.86
CA MET A 54 18.15 -0.49 18.39
C MET A 54 18.72 0.80 18.98
N ARG A 55 17.88 1.84 19.13
CA ARG A 55 18.28 3.12 19.69
C ARG A 55 18.63 2.98 21.17
N ASP A 56 17.76 2.31 21.92
CA ASP A 56 17.91 2.15 23.37
C ASP A 56 19.13 1.28 23.71
N ALA A 57 19.50 0.35 22.83
CA ALA A 57 20.75 -0.41 22.92
C ALA A 57 21.98 0.28 22.32
N GLY A 58 21.86 1.49 21.75
CA GLY A 58 22.99 2.23 21.18
C GLY A 58 23.52 1.68 19.84
N ILE A 59 22.76 0.84 19.14
CA ILE A 59 23.14 0.21 17.86
C ILE A 59 22.40 0.77 16.64
N ALA A 60 21.49 1.74 16.82
CA ALA A 60 20.72 2.35 15.73
C ALA A 60 21.61 3.00 14.64
N ALA A 61 22.80 3.47 15.01
CA ALA A 61 23.76 4.09 14.08
C ALA A 61 24.73 3.07 13.45
N ALA A 62 24.65 1.78 13.79
CA ALA A 62 25.56 0.76 13.28
C ALA A 62 25.36 0.58 11.76
N PRO A 63 26.39 0.84 10.92
CA PRO A 63 26.23 0.89 9.46
C PRO A 63 25.99 -0.47 8.82
N HIS A 64 26.16 -1.56 9.57
CA HIS A 64 25.95 -2.94 9.12
C HIS A 64 24.63 -3.53 9.62
N LEU A 65 23.87 -2.83 10.49
CA LEU A 65 22.59 -3.30 11.00
C LEU A 65 21.43 -2.53 10.36
N ARG A 66 20.34 -3.25 10.06
CA ARG A 66 19.09 -2.68 9.55
C ARG A 66 17.92 -3.18 10.39
N GLY A 67 17.09 -2.24 10.85
CA GLY A 67 15.91 -2.55 11.66
C GLY A 67 14.79 -3.22 10.87
N ASP A 68 13.76 -3.61 11.61
CA ASP A 68 12.61 -4.38 11.13
C ASP A 68 11.92 -3.76 9.90
N ARG A 69 11.78 -2.44 9.86
CA ARG A 69 11.08 -1.73 8.76
C ARG A 69 11.94 -1.47 7.53
N TYR A 70 13.20 -1.92 7.50
CA TYR A 70 14.10 -1.64 6.38
C TYR A 70 13.54 -2.09 5.03
N LEU A 71 12.95 -3.28 4.97
CA LEU A 71 12.33 -3.85 3.77
C LEU A 71 10.87 -3.37 3.56
N ARG A 72 10.41 -2.39 4.34
CA ARG A 72 9.00 -1.94 4.48
C ARG A 72 8.00 -2.97 4.97
N TRP A 73 8.26 -4.26 4.77
CA TRP A 73 7.56 -5.38 5.37
C TRP A 73 8.39 -5.95 6.53
N PRO A 74 8.01 -5.68 7.80
CA PRO A 74 8.75 -6.18 8.94
C PRO A 74 8.91 -7.69 8.94
N LEU A 75 10.13 -8.17 9.22
CA LEU A 75 10.45 -9.60 9.28
C LEU A 75 9.54 -10.35 10.26
N THR A 76 9.17 -9.71 11.37
CA THR A 76 8.18 -10.24 12.32
C THR A 76 6.84 -10.52 11.68
N HIS A 77 6.34 -9.59 10.88
CA HIS A 77 5.07 -9.76 10.19
C HIS A 77 5.16 -10.74 9.01
N LEU A 78 6.32 -10.82 8.34
CA LEU A 78 6.56 -11.79 7.29
C LEU A 78 6.56 -13.22 7.86
N ALA A 79 7.23 -13.42 8.99
CA ALA A 79 7.21 -14.69 9.71
C ALA A 79 5.80 -15.05 10.21
N ASP A 80 5.03 -14.07 10.69
CA ASP A 80 3.66 -14.26 11.16
C ASP A 80 2.71 -14.72 10.05
N ASP A 81 2.77 -14.07 8.88
CA ASP A 81 1.96 -14.44 7.71
C ASP A 81 2.21 -15.87 7.23
N LEU A 82 3.45 -16.34 7.37
CA LEU A 82 3.88 -17.66 6.94
C LEU A 82 3.73 -18.72 8.03
N GLY A 83 3.32 -18.34 9.25
CA GLY A 83 3.20 -19.26 10.39
C GLY A 83 4.55 -19.73 10.93
N LEU A 84 5.63 -19.00 10.66
CA LEU A 84 6.98 -19.38 11.04
C LEU A 84 7.29 -19.09 12.51
N LEU A 85 6.51 -18.23 13.19
CA LEU A 85 6.80 -17.78 14.55
C LEU A 85 6.91 -18.92 15.58
N ASN A 86 6.29 -20.07 15.33
CA ASN A 86 6.35 -21.25 16.21
C ASN A 86 7.39 -22.29 15.75
N THR A 87 8.14 -22.02 14.68
CA THR A 87 9.18 -22.92 14.17
C THR A 87 10.51 -22.68 14.89
N PRO A 88 11.42 -23.68 14.92
CA PRO A 88 12.76 -23.47 15.48
C PRO A 88 13.45 -22.25 14.86
N THR A 89 14.10 -21.42 15.69
CA THR A 89 14.69 -20.14 15.25
C THR A 89 15.62 -20.30 14.05
N HIS A 90 16.40 -21.38 14.00
CA HIS A 90 17.30 -21.65 12.88
C HIS A 90 16.55 -21.86 11.54
N THR A 91 15.41 -22.55 11.57
CA THR A 91 14.54 -22.78 10.42
C THR A 91 13.87 -21.49 10.01
N LEU A 92 13.33 -20.73 10.97
CA LEU A 92 12.74 -19.41 10.73
C LEU A 92 13.74 -18.49 10.02
N THR A 93 14.95 -18.33 10.56
CA THR A 93 15.96 -17.41 10.02
C THR A 93 16.41 -17.84 8.63
N ARG A 94 16.61 -19.15 8.40
CA ARG A 94 16.99 -19.69 7.08
C ARG A 94 15.89 -19.47 6.04
N THR A 95 14.63 -19.69 6.39
CA THR A 95 13.48 -19.45 5.50
C THR A 95 13.35 -17.97 5.16
N LEU A 96 13.46 -17.08 6.15
CA LEU A 96 13.46 -15.63 5.91
C LEU A 96 14.62 -15.20 5.03
N TYR A 97 15.82 -15.76 5.23
CA TYR A 97 16.97 -15.49 4.37
C TYR A 97 16.71 -15.90 2.92
N ALA A 98 16.15 -17.08 2.68
CA ALA A 98 15.82 -17.54 1.32
C ALA A 98 14.82 -16.59 0.62
N ILE A 99 13.76 -16.19 1.32
CA ILE A 99 12.75 -15.27 0.79
C ILE A 99 13.35 -13.90 0.46
N VAL A 100 14.14 -13.34 1.38
CA VAL A 100 14.74 -12.02 1.17
C VAL A 100 15.81 -12.08 0.08
N ASN A 101 16.60 -13.15 0.00
CA ASN A 101 17.59 -13.35 -1.04
C ASN A 101 16.97 -13.39 -2.43
N GLU A 102 15.92 -14.19 -2.60
CA GLU A 102 15.19 -14.25 -3.86
C GLU A 102 14.50 -12.91 -4.18
N ALA A 103 13.90 -12.24 -3.19
CA ALA A 103 13.29 -10.92 -3.41
C ALA A 103 14.31 -9.87 -3.86
N LEU A 104 15.53 -9.88 -3.30
CA LEU A 104 16.62 -9.00 -3.74
C LEU A 104 17.14 -9.38 -5.13
N GLN A 105 17.18 -10.67 -5.48
CA GLN A 105 17.53 -11.07 -6.85
C GLN A 105 16.51 -10.55 -7.86
N LEU A 106 15.22 -10.79 -7.61
CA LEU A 106 14.12 -10.32 -8.46
C LEU A 106 14.11 -8.79 -8.61
N LEU A 107 14.38 -8.07 -7.53
CA LEU A 107 14.52 -6.61 -7.57
C LEU A 107 15.74 -6.18 -8.40
N SER A 108 16.88 -6.85 -8.27
CA SER A 108 18.09 -6.55 -9.03
C SER A 108 17.87 -6.77 -10.53
N ASP A 109 17.19 -7.86 -10.90
CA ASP A 109 16.82 -8.17 -12.27
C ASP A 109 15.85 -7.11 -12.84
N ALA A 110 14.85 -6.69 -12.04
CA ALA A 110 13.86 -5.71 -12.46
C ALA A 110 14.42 -4.29 -12.66
N ILE A 111 15.45 -3.90 -11.90
CA ILE A 111 16.10 -2.57 -12.04
C ILE A 111 17.32 -2.58 -12.97
N GLY A 112 17.82 -3.76 -13.35
CA GLY A 112 19.00 -3.91 -14.20
C GLY A 112 20.33 -3.50 -13.54
N ASP A 113 20.36 -3.39 -12.21
CA ASP A 113 21.54 -2.97 -11.44
C ASP A 113 21.57 -3.65 -10.06
N ARG A 114 22.69 -3.53 -9.36
CA ARG A 114 22.85 -3.98 -7.97
C ARG A 114 22.02 -3.13 -7.04
N ILE A 115 21.43 -3.77 -6.04
CA ILE A 115 20.63 -3.08 -5.03
C ILE A 115 21.55 -2.34 -4.04
N PRO A 116 21.41 -1.01 -3.90
CA PRO A 116 22.16 -0.24 -2.92
C PRO A 116 21.60 -0.44 -1.52
N LEU A 117 22.31 -1.21 -0.69
CA LEU A 117 21.95 -1.47 0.72
C LEU A 117 22.34 -0.32 1.65
N GLY A 118 21.80 0.88 1.40
CA GLY A 118 22.05 2.08 2.20
C GLY A 118 21.53 1.99 3.65
N PRO A 119 21.81 2.99 4.50
CA PRO A 119 21.55 2.93 5.95
C PRO A 119 20.06 3.06 6.33
N TYR A 120 19.22 3.57 5.44
CA TYR A 120 17.79 3.78 5.68
C TYR A 120 16.94 2.88 4.77
N GLY A 121 15.63 2.80 5.02
CA GLY A 121 14.73 1.85 4.35
C GLY A 121 15.00 1.67 2.85
N LEU A 122 15.08 0.42 2.40
CA LEU A 122 15.63 0.00 1.11
C LEU A 122 15.03 0.74 -0.09
N ALA A 123 13.71 0.95 -0.04
CA ALA A 123 12.97 1.68 -1.07
C ALA A 123 13.51 3.09 -1.35
N ASN A 124 14.14 3.74 -0.37
CA ASN A 124 14.71 5.09 -0.52
C ASN A 124 16.02 5.08 -1.34
N HIS A 125 16.62 3.91 -1.55
CA HIS A 125 17.89 3.77 -2.26
C HIS A 125 17.72 3.19 -3.67
N ILE A 126 16.57 2.56 -3.95
CA ILE A 126 16.29 2.00 -5.27
C ILE A 126 15.88 3.12 -6.22
N ASP A 127 16.53 3.16 -7.39
CA ASP A 127 16.04 3.90 -8.54
C ASP A 127 15.28 2.95 -9.46
N VAL A 128 14.16 3.41 -9.99
CA VAL A 128 13.26 2.58 -10.79
C VAL A 128 13.31 3.14 -12.21
N PRO A 129 14.03 2.51 -13.15
CA PRO A 129 14.32 3.09 -14.47
C PRO A 129 13.07 3.51 -15.24
N CYS A 130 11.99 2.76 -15.05
CA CYS A 130 10.71 2.93 -15.70
C CYS A 130 9.84 4.06 -15.06
N ALA A 131 10.30 4.64 -13.94
CA ALA A 131 9.64 5.66 -13.15
C ALA A 131 10.54 6.89 -12.93
N PRO A 132 10.87 7.65 -13.99
CA PRO A 132 11.81 8.75 -13.88
C PRO A 132 11.36 9.79 -12.86
N ARG A 133 12.32 10.27 -12.08
CA ARG A 133 12.10 11.27 -11.02
C ARG A 133 12.12 12.69 -11.60
N ALA A 134 11.22 13.54 -11.12
CA ALA A 134 11.20 14.96 -11.44
C ALA A 134 12.47 15.64 -10.92
N ALA A 135 13.07 16.52 -11.74
CA ALA A 135 14.28 17.24 -11.39
C ALA A 135 14.04 18.30 -10.31
N LYS A 136 15.05 18.54 -9.46
CA LYS A 136 15.03 19.52 -8.35
C LYS A 136 14.72 20.95 -8.76
N GLU A 137 14.93 21.28 -10.03
CA GLU A 137 14.80 22.64 -10.56
C GLU A 137 13.35 23.14 -10.57
N ASN A 138 12.36 22.24 -10.49
CA ASN A 138 10.94 22.60 -10.40
C ASN A 138 10.35 22.21 -9.04
N ARG A 139 10.65 23.02 -8.02
CA ARG A 139 10.21 22.77 -6.63
C ARG A 139 8.69 22.74 -6.49
N ASP A 140 7.97 23.67 -7.09
CA ASP A 140 6.50 23.71 -7.02
C ASP A 140 5.89 22.40 -7.51
N TYR A 141 6.45 21.84 -8.59
CA TYR A 141 5.99 20.56 -9.13
C TYR A 141 6.35 19.37 -8.23
N ILE A 142 7.54 19.37 -7.62
CA ILE A 142 7.93 18.36 -6.62
C ILE A 142 6.97 18.41 -5.42
N ASP A 143 6.63 19.60 -4.94
CA ASP A 143 5.72 19.77 -3.80
C ASP A 143 4.31 19.30 -4.13
N ILE A 144 3.82 19.55 -5.36
CA ILE A 144 2.52 19.03 -5.84
C ILE A 144 2.52 17.50 -5.85
N LEU A 145 3.54 16.87 -6.43
CA LEU A 145 3.64 15.42 -6.51
C LEU A 145 3.82 14.79 -5.12
N ALA A 146 4.68 15.36 -4.27
CA ALA A 146 4.89 14.91 -2.90
C ALA A 146 3.61 15.02 -2.07
N ASN A 147 2.89 16.15 -2.19
CA ASN A 147 1.59 16.35 -1.54
C ASN A 147 0.56 15.33 -2.03
N ALA A 148 0.63 14.92 -3.30
CA ALA A 148 -0.28 13.95 -3.89
C ALA A 148 0.01 12.49 -3.48
N VAL A 149 1.16 12.17 -2.86
CA VAL A 149 1.45 10.81 -2.39
C VAL A 149 1.07 10.62 -0.93
N GLN A 150 0.31 9.55 -0.67
CA GLN A 150 0.10 9.05 0.70
C GLN A 150 -0.11 7.54 0.63
N ILE A 151 0.84 6.75 1.13
CA ILE A 151 0.81 5.28 1.00
C ILE A 151 0.04 4.62 2.16
N THR A 152 0.14 5.18 3.36
CA THR A 152 -0.46 4.61 4.58
C THR A 152 -1.42 5.61 5.21
N HIS A 153 -2.59 5.11 5.58
CA HIS A 153 -3.64 5.86 6.25
C HIS A 153 -3.82 5.31 7.66
N ALA A 154 -3.27 6.01 8.65
CA ALA A 154 -3.69 5.80 10.04
C ALA A 154 -4.99 6.57 10.27
N MET A 155 -5.97 5.94 10.92
CA MET A 155 -7.25 6.61 11.20
C MET A 155 -7.09 7.58 12.37
N SER A 156 -7.32 8.86 12.10
CA SER A 156 -7.38 9.89 13.14
C SER A 156 -8.75 9.89 13.81
N GLY A 157 -8.80 10.03 15.14
CA GLY A 157 -10.04 10.10 15.90
C GLY A 157 -10.74 8.75 16.17
N VAL A 158 -10.30 7.66 15.54
CA VAL A 158 -10.77 6.31 15.87
C VAL A 158 -10.08 5.83 17.15
N ARG A 159 -10.83 5.77 18.25
CA ARG A 159 -10.33 5.18 19.49
C ARG A 159 -10.33 3.67 19.35
N ALA A 160 -9.15 3.06 19.50
CA ALA A 160 -9.03 1.62 19.62
C ALA A 160 -9.97 1.13 20.75
N PRO A 161 -10.87 0.17 20.48
CA PRO A 161 -11.67 -0.43 21.54
C PRO A 161 -10.78 -0.92 22.67
N ARG A 162 -11.22 -0.74 23.93
CA ARG A 162 -10.41 -1.09 25.09
C ARG A 162 -10.03 -2.59 25.03
N GLY A 163 -8.76 -2.88 25.25
CA GLY A 163 -8.22 -4.24 25.20
C GLY A 163 -8.00 -4.79 23.79
N SER A 164 -8.42 -4.10 22.72
CA SER A 164 -8.25 -4.60 21.36
C SER A 164 -6.79 -4.80 20.94
N LYS A 165 -6.57 -5.76 20.03
CA LYS A 165 -5.31 -5.93 19.31
C LYS A 165 -5.52 -5.64 17.83
N ILE A 166 -4.47 -5.16 17.17
CA ILE A 166 -4.50 -4.95 15.73
C ILE A 166 -4.31 -6.30 15.03
N ALA A 167 -5.30 -6.71 14.26
CA ALA A 167 -5.18 -7.79 13.28
C ALA A 167 -4.95 -7.16 11.90
N ARG A 168 -3.94 -7.63 11.18
CA ARG A 168 -3.65 -7.16 9.82
C ARG A 168 -4.09 -8.19 8.81
N LEU A 169 -4.94 -7.74 7.89
CA LEU A 169 -5.46 -8.51 6.78
C LEU A 169 -4.78 -8.03 5.50
N ARG A 170 -4.31 -8.96 4.66
CA ARG A 170 -3.42 -8.65 3.54
C ARG A 170 -3.95 -9.17 2.23
N THR A 171 -3.82 -8.39 1.18
CA THR A 171 -3.92 -8.91 -0.18
C THR A 171 -2.67 -9.72 -0.52
N SER A 172 -2.74 -10.58 -1.55
CA SER A 172 -1.53 -11.01 -2.24
C SER A 172 -0.90 -9.76 -2.87
N ARG A 173 0.18 -9.23 -2.28
CA ARG A 173 0.72 -7.92 -2.66
C ARG A 173 1.11 -7.86 -4.13
N LEU A 174 1.68 -8.93 -4.67
CA LEU A 174 2.01 -9.01 -6.10
C LEU A 174 0.75 -8.88 -6.96
N ALA A 175 -0.28 -9.70 -6.69
CA ALA A 175 -1.53 -9.65 -7.45
C ALA A 175 -2.26 -8.31 -7.28
N HIS A 176 -2.25 -7.76 -6.06
CA HIS A 176 -2.85 -6.47 -5.74
C HIS A 176 -2.20 -5.34 -6.51
N TYR A 177 -0.86 -5.24 -6.48
CA TYR A 177 -0.15 -4.20 -7.21
C TYR A 177 -0.23 -4.39 -8.73
N TYR A 178 -0.18 -5.63 -9.21
CA TYR A 178 -0.38 -5.93 -10.63
C TYR A 178 -1.76 -5.47 -11.11
N PHE A 179 -2.83 -5.83 -10.39
CA PHE A 179 -4.18 -5.40 -10.72
C PHE A 179 -4.34 -3.88 -10.61
N ALA A 180 -3.86 -3.28 -9.51
CA ALA A 180 -3.93 -1.85 -9.28
C ALA A 180 -3.27 -1.08 -10.43
N LEU A 181 -2.05 -1.46 -10.82
CA LEU A 181 -1.29 -0.72 -11.85
C LEU A 181 -1.83 -0.92 -13.25
N ARG A 182 -2.36 -2.10 -13.57
CA ARG A 182 -2.98 -2.36 -14.88
C ARG A 182 -4.23 -1.52 -15.12
N GLU A 183 -5.00 -1.27 -14.07
CA GLU A 183 -6.23 -0.47 -14.16
C GLU A 183 -5.98 1.05 -13.99
N THR A 184 -4.77 1.44 -13.59
CA THR A 184 -4.44 2.85 -13.32
C THR A 184 -3.91 3.54 -14.56
N ILE A 185 -4.44 4.73 -14.84
CA ILE A 185 -3.93 5.59 -15.92
C ILE A 185 -2.66 6.29 -15.41
N LEU A 186 -1.51 5.91 -15.96
CA LEU A 186 -0.21 6.46 -15.56
C LEU A 186 0.24 7.60 -16.49
N PRO A 187 0.91 8.64 -15.97
CA PRO A 187 1.46 9.71 -16.80
C PRO A 187 2.68 9.21 -17.61
N ALA A 188 2.73 9.57 -18.89
CA ALA A 188 3.85 9.28 -19.82
C ALA A 188 4.66 10.53 -20.19
N GLY A 189 4.41 11.67 -19.54
CA GLY A 189 5.06 12.93 -19.88
C GLY A 189 4.85 14.01 -18.81
N PRO A 190 5.28 15.25 -19.10
CA PRO A 190 5.14 16.36 -18.17
C PRO A 190 3.67 16.75 -17.99
N PHE A 191 3.33 17.18 -16.79
CA PHE A 191 2.03 17.74 -16.50
C PHE A 191 1.93 19.18 -17.01
N LYS A 192 0.75 19.55 -17.50
CA LYS A 192 0.37 20.90 -17.88
C LYS A 192 -0.92 21.29 -17.18
N GLU A 193 -1.09 22.58 -16.91
CA GLU A 193 -2.36 23.07 -16.39
C GLU A 193 -3.52 22.73 -17.33
N MET A 194 -4.59 22.23 -16.73
CA MET A 194 -5.84 21.93 -17.41
C MET A 194 -6.88 22.96 -16.99
N SER A 195 -7.48 23.62 -17.97
CA SER A 195 -8.59 24.54 -17.71
C SER A 195 -9.80 23.77 -17.17
N VAL A 196 -10.31 24.22 -16.01
CA VAL A 196 -11.50 23.65 -15.38
C VAL A 196 -12.61 24.69 -15.44
N PRO A 197 -13.65 24.49 -16.28
CA PRO A 197 -14.78 25.39 -16.33
C PRO A 197 -15.44 25.54 -14.94
N ALA A 198 -15.87 26.76 -14.60
CA ALA A 198 -16.44 27.06 -13.29
C ALA A 198 -17.63 26.14 -12.92
N SER A 199 -18.41 25.72 -13.93
CA SER A 199 -19.54 24.79 -13.76
C SER A 199 -19.15 23.39 -13.27
N TYR A 200 -17.87 23.01 -13.37
CA TYR A 200 -17.37 21.69 -13.00
C TYR A 200 -16.44 21.73 -11.78
N GLN A 201 -16.30 22.90 -11.13
CA GLN A 201 -15.51 23.04 -9.92
C GLN A 201 -16.18 22.40 -8.70
N ASN A 202 -17.51 22.27 -8.64
CA ASN A 202 -18.18 21.54 -7.58
C ASN A 202 -18.39 20.07 -7.97
N MET A 203 -17.38 19.24 -7.68
CA MET A 203 -17.39 17.79 -7.97
C MET A 203 -18.48 17.03 -7.20
N SER A 204 -19.11 17.64 -6.20
CA SER A 204 -20.28 17.05 -5.52
C SER A 204 -21.55 17.05 -6.38
N SER A 205 -21.58 17.81 -7.49
CA SER A 205 -22.72 17.82 -8.42
C SER A 205 -22.64 16.69 -9.44
N ALA A 206 -23.79 16.10 -9.80
CA ALA A 206 -23.85 15.01 -10.79
C ALA A 206 -23.25 15.43 -12.15
N ARG A 207 -23.50 16.67 -12.57
CA ARG A 207 -22.95 17.25 -13.80
C ARG A 207 -21.42 17.34 -13.77
N ALA A 208 -20.82 17.80 -12.66
CA ALA A 208 -19.37 17.84 -12.55
C ALA A 208 -18.76 16.43 -12.49
N ARG A 209 -19.39 15.49 -11.75
CA ARG A 209 -18.93 14.09 -11.77
C ARG A 209 -18.92 13.51 -13.17
N ALA A 210 -19.99 13.69 -13.94
CA ALA A 210 -20.05 13.20 -15.32
C ALA A 210 -18.93 13.78 -16.20
N TYR A 211 -18.60 15.06 -16.05
CA TYR A 211 -17.48 15.70 -16.75
C TYR A 211 -16.14 15.03 -16.41
N TRP A 212 -15.85 14.85 -15.13
CA TRP A 212 -14.62 14.23 -14.65
C TRP A 212 -14.54 12.74 -14.98
N GLN A 213 -15.67 12.05 -14.93
CA GLN A 213 -15.80 10.65 -15.32
C GLN A 213 -15.52 10.46 -16.81
N ASN A 214 -16.03 11.34 -17.69
CA ASN A 214 -15.72 11.31 -19.12
C ASN A 214 -14.21 11.48 -19.37
N ILE A 215 -13.55 12.41 -18.66
CA ILE A 215 -12.08 12.56 -18.76
C ILE A 215 -11.36 11.26 -18.38
N LEU A 216 -11.80 10.60 -17.31
CA LEU A 216 -11.22 9.32 -16.90
C LEU A 216 -11.46 8.21 -17.94
N GLU A 217 -12.65 8.16 -18.53
CA GLU A 217 -13.07 7.14 -19.51
C GLU A 217 -12.34 7.26 -20.85
N THR A 218 -11.99 8.47 -21.28
CA THR A 218 -11.17 8.65 -22.50
C THR A 218 -9.80 8.00 -22.40
N LYS A 219 -9.28 7.78 -21.17
CA LYS A 219 -7.95 7.21 -20.89
C LYS A 219 -6.78 7.90 -21.62
N ASP A 220 -6.98 9.10 -22.16
CA ASP A 220 -5.95 9.84 -22.92
C ASP A 220 -5.00 10.62 -22.02
N LYS A 221 -5.40 10.90 -20.77
CA LYS A 221 -4.66 11.76 -19.84
C LYS A 221 -4.64 11.21 -18.43
N ALA A 222 -3.48 11.28 -17.79
CA ALA A 222 -3.34 11.14 -16.34
C ALA A 222 -3.54 12.51 -15.70
N VAL A 223 -4.47 12.62 -14.75
CA VAL A 223 -4.91 13.92 -14.22
C VAL A 223 -4.73 13.97 -12.70
N LEU A 224 -4.12 15.06 -12.21
CA LEU A 224 -4.10 15.46 -10.81
C LEU A 224 -5.08 16.62 -10.61
N VAL A 225 -5.88 16.55 -9.57
CA VAL A 225 -6.91 17.52 -9.25
C VAL A 225 -6.60 18.12 -7.88
N ARG A 226 -6.61 19.45 -7.79
CA ARG A 226 -6.50 20.16 -6.52
C ARG A 226 -7.88 20.24 -5.88
N LEU A 227 -8.10 19.51 -4.81
CA LEU A 227 -9.35 19.46 -4.07
C LEU A 227 -9.29 20.24 -2.74
N SER A 228 -10.42 20.85 -2.40
CA SER A 228 -10.76 21.27 -1.05
C SER A 228 -11.92 20.41 -0.57
N VAL A 229 -11.70 19.65 0.51
CA VAL A 229 -12.69 18.76 1.13
C VAL A 229 -13.40 19.54 2.22
N LYS A 230 -14.68 19.87 2.00
CA LYS A 230 -15.49 20.68 2.94
C LYS A 230 -16.12 19.83 4.04
N SER A 231 -16.57 18.63 3.69
CA SER A 231 -17.15 17.66 4.61
C SER A 231 -16.96 16.25 4.04
N LEU A 232 -16.91 15.27 4.94
CA LEU A 232 -16.80 13.85 4.61
C LEU A 232 -17.95 13.10 5.29
N ASP A 233 -18.50 12.10 4.63
CA ASP A 233 -19.50 11.20 5.20
C ASP A 233 -18.99 10.63 6.55
N PRO A 234 -19.77 10.75 7.65
CA PRO A 234 -19.32 10.33 8.97
C PRO A 234 -19.01 8.83 9.11
N PHE A 235 -19.61 7.97 8.27
CA PHE A 235 -19.29 6.55 8.22
C PHE A 235 -17.94 6.34 7.53
N VAL A 236 -17.72 7.00 6.39
CA VAL A 236 -16.46 6.90 5.62
C VAL A 236 -15.28 7.50 6.38
N ALA A 237 -15.50 8.59 7.11
CA ALA A 237 -14.50 9.23 7.97
C ALA A 237 -13.87 8.29 9.02
N ARG A 238 -14.51 7.14 9.31
CA ARG A 238 -14.00 6.12 10.25
C ARG A 238 -12.87 5.28 9.66
N PHE A 239 -12.74 5.20 8.34
CA PHE A 239 -11.77 4.33 7.68
C PHE A 239 -11.06 4.96 6.49
N PHE A 240 -11.45 6.16 6.07
CA PHE A 240 -10.78 6.93 5.02
C PHE A 240 -10.53 8.36 5.51
N SER A 241 -9.28 8.80 5.40
CA SER A 241 -8.88 10.17 5.71
C SER A 241 -8.07 10.74 4.54
N PRO A 242 -8.56 11.80 3.88
CA PRO A 242 -7.85 12.43 2.76
C PRO A 242 -6.64 13.28 3.21
N GLY A 243 -6.35 13.35 4.52
CA GLY A 243 -5.31 14.17 5.13
C GLY A 243 -5.62 14.47 6.60
N HIS A 244 -4.62 14.82 7.41
CA HIS A 244 -4.82 15.07 8.84
C HIS A 244 -5.74 16.30 9.06
N VAL A 245 -6.88 16.08 9.71
CA VAL A 245 -7.62 17.11 10.45
C VAL A 245 -7.54 16.71 11.92
N SER A 246 -6.39 16.93 12.55
CA SER A 246 -6.26 16.81 13.99
C SER A 246 -5.57 18.08 14.50
N GLY A 247 -6.22 18.76 15.45
CA GLY A 247 -5.68 19.78 16.35
C GLY A 247 -4.47 20.62 15.90
N ASN A 248 -4.71 21.92 15.71
CA ASN A 248 -3.72 23.00 15.76
C ASN A 248 -2.54 23.03 14.78
N THR A 249 -2.42 22.11 13.82
CA THR A 249 -1.46 22.26 12.71
C THR A 249 -2.18 22.19 11.36
N GLN A 250 -2.60 23.35 10.86
CA GLN A 250 -3.21 23.52 9.53
C GLN A 250 -2.25 23.21 8.35
N ASN A 251 -0.99 22.86 8.61
CA ASN A 251 0.07 22.91 7.59
C ASN A 251 0.20 21.69 6.67
N ASN A 252 -0.54 20.59 6.85
CA ASN A 252 -0.34 19.38 6.02
C ASN A 252 -1.66 18.70 5.62
N VAL A 253 -2.63 19.47 5.10
CA VAL A 253 -3.77 18.89 4.39
C VAL A 253 -3.35 18.59 2.96
N ARG A 254 -3.37 17.30 2.57
CA ARG A 254 -3.20 16.90 1.17
C ARG A 254 -4.30 17.54 0.34
N SER A 255 -3.90 18.26 -0.69
CA SER A 255 -4.77 19.05 -1.56
C SER A 255 -4.74 18.56 -3.01
N TRP A 256 -3.74 17.78 -3.41
CA TRP A 256 -3.65 17.20 -4.74
C TRP A 256 -3.97 15.70 -4.72
N PHE A 257 -4.81 15.29 -5.68
CA PHE A 257 -5.36 13.95 -5.75
C PHE A 257 -5.34 13.48 -7.21
N PRO A 258 -4.88 12.25 -7.50
CA PRO A 258 -5.19 11.59 -8.76
C PRO A 258 -6.71 11.55 -9.02
N LEU A 259 -7.11 11.66 -10.28
CA LEU A 259 -8.52 11.84 -10.68
C LEU A 259 -9.43 10.68 -10.23
N ASP A 260 -8.94 9.45 -10.28
CA ASP A 260 -9.62 8.25 -9.77
C ASP A 260 -9.96 8.39 -8.27
N GLU A 261 -9.01 8.86 -7.48
CA GLU A 261 -9.22 9.11 -6.06
C GLU A 261 -10.12 10.31 -5.80
N ALA A 262 -10.00 11.37 -6.62
CA ALA A 262 -10.85 12.54 -6.56
C ALA A 262 -12.32 12.18 -6.84
N LEU A 263 -12.56 11.30 -7.81
CA LEU A 263 -13.88 10.78 -8.13
C LEU A 263 -14.43 9.94 -6.97
N LEU A 264 -13.64 9.02 -6.41
CA LEU A 264 -14.02 8.27 -5.20
C LEU A 264 -14.44 9.22 -4.07
N LEU A 265 -13.63 10.25 -3.79
CA LEU A 265 -13.94 11.27 -2.80
C LEU A 265 -15.24 12.01 -3.10
N SER A 266 -15.52 12.32 -4.36
CA SER A 266 -16.73 13.05 -4.76
C SER A 266 -18.04 12.30 -4.50
N HIS A 267 -17.97 10.98 -4.25
CA HIS A 267 -19.13 10.17 -3.87
C HIS A 267 -19.39 10.17 -2.36
N VAL A 268 -18.37 10.47 -1.56
CA VAL A 268 -18.42 10.32 -0.09
C VAL A 268 -18.15 11.64 0.64
N ALA A 269 -17.82 12.70 -0.08
CA ALA A 269 -17.43 13.99 0.47
C ALA A 269 -17.98 15.16 -0.37
N THR A 270 -18.17 16.31 0.28
CA THR A 270 -18.40 17.56 -0.44
C THR A 270 -17.04 18.14 -0.83
N VAL A 271 -16.74 18.12 -2.12
CA VAL A 271 -15.45 18.54 -2.66
C VAL A 271 -15.58 19.64 -3.70
N SER A 272 -14.65 20.59 -3.66
CA SER A 272 -14.49 21.63 -4.69
C SER A 272 -13.09 21.57 -5.31
N VAL A 273 -13.03 21.70 -6.63
CA VAL A 273 -11.82 21.72 -7.45
C VAL A 273 -11.30 23.14 -7.55
N GLY A 274 -10.06 23.34 -7.09
CA GLY A 274 -9.35 24.61 -7.23
C GLY A 274 -8.42 24.66 -8.43
N GLY A 275 -8.18 23.56 -9.13
CA GLY A 275 -7.28 23.47 -10.28
C GLY A 275 -7.04 22.02 -10.70
N ALA A 276 -6.47 21.82 -11.89
CA ALA A 276 -6.09 20.50 -12.36
C ALA A 276 -4.83 20.56 -13.23
N LEU A 277 -4.05 19.49 -13.17
CA LEU A 277 -2.89 19.24 -14.02
C LEU A 277 -3.14 17.96 -14.80
N ALA A 278 -2.76 17.94 -16.08
CA ALA A 278 -2.89 16.77 -16.93
C ALA A 278 -1.58 16.46 -17.66
N ALA A 279 -1.22 15.19 -17.71
CA ALA A 279 -0.15 14.65 -18.55
C ALA A 279 -0.75 13.67 -19.57
N PRO A 280 -0.11 13.45 -20.73
CA PRO A 280 -0.47 12.35 -21.61
C PRO A 280 -0.47 11.03 -20.84
N ALA A 281 -1.47 10.18 -21.07
CA ALA A 281 -1.48 8.83 -20.52
C ALA A 281 -0.48 7.92 -21.27
N ALA A 282 0.11 6.98 -20.56
CA ALA A 282 0.83 5.88 -21.18
C ALA A 282 -0.15 5.01 -21.96
N ARG A 283 0.04 4.88 -23.28
CA ARG A 283 -0.95 4.27 -24.18
C ARG A 283 -1.08 2.75 -24.11
N ASP A 284 -0.14 2.04 -23.49
CA ASP A 284 -0.21 0.59 -23.21
C ASP A 284 0.90 0.23 -22.23
N ASN A 285 0.64 0.02 -20.92
CA ASN A 285 1.63 -0.35 -19.87
C ASN A 285 3.02 0.35 -19.91
N GLY A 286 3.17 1.40 -20.72
CA GLY A 286 4.45 1.80 -21.34
C GLY A 286 5.32 2.63 -20.42
N THR A 287 4.90 2.76 -19.17
CA THR A 287 5.77 3.17 -18.08
C THR A 287 6.68 2.04 -17.66
N GLY A 288 6.59 0.82 -18.22
CA GLY A 288 7.43 -0.32 -17.89
C GLY A 288 7.32 -0.80 -16.44
N ILE A 289 6.54 -0.14 -15.59
CA ILE A 289 6.39 -0.50 -14.17
C ILE A 289 5.65 -1.82 -14.00
N VAL A 290 4.70 -2.10 -14.89
CA VAL A 290 4.00 -3.40 -14.93
C VAL A 290 4.98 -4.49 -15.35
N GLU A 291 5.93 -4.19 -16.23
CA GLU A 291 6.99 -5.11 -16.67
C GLU A 291 8.07 -5.29 -15.59
N CYS A 292 8.45 -4.23 -14.87
CA CYS A 292 9.29 -4.33 -13.66
C CYS A 292 8.60 -5.12 -12.53
N LEU A 293 7.26 -5.19 -12.55
CA LEU A 293 6.44 -6.03 -11.68
C LEU A 293 6.06 -7.36 -12.33
N ASP A 294 6.45 -7.60 -13.57
CA ASP A 294 6.32 -8.90 -14.25
C ASP A 294 7.39 -9.88 -13.74
N ILE A 295 7.64 -9.79 -12.43
CA ILE A 295 8.16 -10.83 -11.57
C ILE A 295 7.30 -12.11 -11.73
N LEU A 296 6.04 -11.98 -12.15
CA LEU A 296 5.17 -13.09 -12.53
C LEU A 296 5.76 -13.94 -13.67
N ALA A 297 6.35 -13.33 -14.69
CA ALA A 297 7.05 -14.04 -15.76
C ALA A 297 8.27 -14.86 -15.27
N HIS A 298 8.83 -14.53 -14.11
CA HIS A 298 10.05 -15.15 -13.58
C HIS A 298 9.82 -16.23 -12.51
N GLY A 299 8.61 -16.44 -11.99
CA GLY A 299 8.42 -17.45 -10.93
C GLY A 299 7.03 -17.66 -10.35
N GLY A 300 5.98 -17.03 -10.90
CA GLY A 300 4.63 -17.13 -10.35
C GLY A 300 4.41 -16.34 -9.06
N ILE A 301 3.27 -16.55 -8.40
CA ILE A 301 2.89 -15.83 -7.18
C ILE A 301 3.65 -16.42 -5.99
N SER A 302 4.77 -15.79 -5.59
CA SER A 302 5.57 -16.17 -4.41
C SER A 302 5.62 -15.05 -3.35
N THR A 303 6.00 -15.41 -2.13
CA THR A 303 6.21 -14.44 -1.04
C THR A 303 7.40 -13.52 -1.33
N SER A 304 8.47 -14.07 -1.92
CA SER A 304 9.65 -13.31 -2.37
C SER A 304 9.26 -12.27 -3.43
N ALA A 305 8.46 -12.67 -4.41
CA ALA A 305 7.93 -11.77 -5.43
C ALA A 305 7.02 -10.68 -4.83
N SER A 306 6.19 -11.03 -3.85
CA SER A 306 5.35 -10.08 -3.12
C SER A 306 6.17 -9.07 -2.30
N LEU A 307 7.29 -9.50 -1.72
CA LEU A 307 8.21 -8.62 -1.00
C LEU A 307 8.93 -7.67 -1.96
N ALA A 308 9.45 -8.18 -3.07
CA ALA A 308 10.07 -7.39 -4.14
C ALA A 308 9.10 -6.32 -4.67
N ALA A 309 7.88 -6.71 -5.07
CA ALA A 309 6.86 -5.77 -5.53
C ALA A 309 6.54 -4.69 -4.48
N HIS A 310 6.46 -5.06 -3.20
CA HIS A 310 6.20 -4.13 -2.12
C HIS A 310 7.32 -3.08 -1.93
N ILE A 311 8.58 -3.51 -2.07
CA ILE A 311 9.74 -2.62 -2.02
C ILE A 311 9.75 -1.69 -3.24
N LEU A 312 9.51 -2.23 -4.44
CA LEU A 312 9.51 -1.47 -5.69
C LEU A 312 8.42 -0.37 -5.69
N VAL A 313 7.19 -0.72 -5.32
CA VAL A 313 6.09 0.25 -5.15
C VAL A 313 6.46 1.30 -4.10
N GLY A 314 7.12 0.88 -3.02
CA GLY A 314 7.64 1.79 -2.01
C GLY A 314 8.67 2.78 -2.56
N ALA A 315 9.52 2.36 -3.50
CA ALA A 315 10.54 3.19 -4.14
C ALA A 315 9.91 4.19 -5.11
N VAL A 316 8.93 3.72 -5.89
CA VAL A 316 8.15 4.54 -6.83
C VAL A 316 7.39 5.64 -6.10
N CYS A 317 6.71 5.31 -5.01
CA CYS A 317 5.96 6.28 -4.22
C CYS A 317 6.85 7.10 -3.25
N GLY A 318 8.13 6.79 -3.12
CA GLY A 318 9.02 7.45 -2.17
C GLY A 318 9.63 8.75 -2.70
N GLN A 319 9.69 9.78 -1.87
CA GLN A 319 10.56 10.93 -2.10
C GLN A 319 12.01 10.55 -1.76
N ARG A 320 12.94 10.91 -2.64
CA ARG A 320 14.38 10.64 -2.48
C ARG A 320 15.17 11.87 -2.87
N ASP A 321 16.10 12.32 -2.03
CA ASP A 321 17.01 13.42 -2.34
C ASP A 321 16.27 14.64 -2.93
N ASP A 322 15.13 15.06 -2.38
CA ASP A 322 14.26 16.14 -2.91
C ASP A 322 13.65 15.88 -4.29
N THR A 323 13.60 14.64 -4.75
CA THR A 323 12.97 14.25 -6.02
C THR A 323 11.86 13.24 -5.80
N VAL A 324 10.88 13.24 -6.69
CA VAL A 324 9.67 12.40 -6.63
C VAL A 324 9.34 11.87 -8.01
N THR A 325 8.74 10.68 -8.09
CA THR A 325 8.27 10.16 -9.38
C THR A 325 6.93 10.78 -9.75
N SER A 326 6.70 11.00 -11.05
CA SER A 326 5.41 11.49 -11.55
C SER A 326 4.29 10.45 -11.42
N ILE A 327 4.65 9.16 -11.41
CA ILE A 327 3.71 8.04 -11.33
C ILE A 327 3.31 7.70 -9.89
N GLY A 328 4.15 8.01 -8.90
CA GLY A 328 3.96 7.68 -7.48
C GLY A 328 2.59 8.05 -6.91
N PRO A 329 2.04 9.25 -7.18
CA PRO A 329 0.69 9.61 -6.75
C PRO A 329 -0.38 8.62 -7.22
N PHE A 330 -0.31 8.22 -8.49
CA PHE A 330 -1.30 7.33 -9.13
C PHE A 330 -1.20 5.91 -8.56
N VAL A 331 0.01 5.40 -8.36
CA VAL A 331 0.22 4.09 -7.73
C VAL A 331 -0.32 4.08 -6.29
N ALA A 332 -0.04 5.13 -5.52
CA ALA A 332 -0.56 5.26 -4.16
C ALA A 332 -2.09 5.39 -4.14
N ALA A 333 -2.69 6.18 -5.04
CA ALA A 333 -4.13 6.32 -5.18
C ALA A 333 -4.81 4.99 -5.53
N ALA A 334 -4.22 4.19 -6.43
CA ALA A 334 -4.75 2.89 -6.81
C ALA A 334 -4.81 1.92 -5.61
N ASP A 335 -3.71 1.79 -4.86
CA ASP A 335 -3.65 1.00 -3.62
C ASP A 335 -4.73 1.43 -2.63
N ARG A 336 -4.88 2.74 -2.43
CA ARG A 336 -5.86 3.31 -1.50
C ARG A 336 -7.30 3.12 -1.94
N CYS A 337 -7.62 3.35 -3.20
CA CYS A 337 -8.98 3.24 -3.71
C CYS A 337 -9.49 1.81 -3.58
N LEU A 338 -8.62 0.83 -3.85
CA LEU A 338 -8.92 -0.59 -3.65
C LEU A 338 -9.09 -0.93 -2.17
N LEU A 339 -8.14 -0.52 -1.32
CA LEU A 339 -8.19 -0.83 0.11
C LEU A 339 -9.32 -0.09 0.84
N ALA A 340 -9.74 1.09 0.37
CA ALA A 340 -10.87 1.82 0.91
C ALA A 340 -12.18 1.05 0.74
N ARG A 341 -12.37 0.37 -0.40
CA ARG A 341 -13.54 -0.49 -0.65
C ARG A 341 -13.54 -1.70 0.29
N LEU A 342 -12.38 -2.32 0.47
CA LEU A 342 -12.21 -3.46 1.38
C LEU A 342 -12.43 -3.04 2.85
N ALA A 343 -11.90 -1.88 3.24
CA ALA A 343 -12.12 -1.29 4.56
C ALA A 343 -13.59 -0.93 4.79
N ALA A 344 -14.29 -0.40 3.78
CA ALA A 344 -15.72 -0.12 3.85
C ALA A 344 -16.54 -1.41 4.07
N HIS A 345 -16.19 -2.50 3.38
CA HIS A 345 -16.85 -3.79 3.57
C HIS A 345 -16.69 -4.31 5.00
N LEU A 346 -15.47 -4.28 5.53
CA LEU A 346 -15.19 -4.67 6.91
C LEU A 346 -15.90 -3.74 7.91
N ALA A 347 -15.94 -2.43 7.65
CA ALA A 347 -16.63 -1.47 8.49
C ALA A 347 -18.16 -1.68 8.52
N ASN A 348 -18.76 -2.06 7.38
CA ASN A 348 -20.19 -2.43 7.30
C ASN A 348 -20.51 -3.68 8.14
N GLN A 349 -19.53 -4.54 8.37
CA GLN A 349 -19.62 -5.70 9.28
C GLN A 349 -19.31 -5.34 10.74
N GLY A 350 -19.30 -4.04 11.09
CA GLY A 350 -19.05 -3.57 12.44
C GLY A 350 -17.58 -3.60 12.87
N ARG A 351 -16.64 -3.85 11.94
CA ARG A 351 -15.20 -3.85 12.26
C ARG A 351 -14.69 -2.43 12.41
N VAL A 352 -13.80 -2.22 13.39
CA VAL A 352 -13.15 -0.93 13.59
C VAL A 352 -11.83 -0.92 12.82
N ILE A 353 -11.74 -0.08 11.79
CA ILE A 353 -10.54 0.03 10.96
C ILE A 353 -9.50 0.88 11.68
N GLY A 354 -8.30 0.35 11.87
CA GLY A 354 -7.18 1.09 12.45
C GLY A 354 -6.33 1.78 11.40
N SER A 355 -6.04 1.08 10.30
CA SER A 355 -5.30 1.67 9.18
C SER A 355 -5.52 0.90 7.89
N MET A 356 -5.16 1.51 6.76
CA MET A 356 -5.06 0.83 5.48
C MET A 356 -3.89 1.40 4.67
N GLY A 357 -3.42 0.60 3.73
CA GLY A 357 -2.34 0.95 2.81
C GLY A 357 -1.40 -0.23 2.58
N ALA A 358 -0.56 -0.12 1.56
CA ALA A 358 0.49 -1.09 1.28
C ALA A 358 -0.04 -2.54 1.11
N GLY A 359 -1.17 -2.67 0.40
CA GLY A 359 -1.87 -3.94 0.19
C GLY A 359 -2.49 -4.55 1.46
N SER A 360 -2.71 -3.77 2.52
CA SER A 360 -3.23 -4.27 3.79
C SER A 360 -4.29 -3.38 4.43
N VAL A 361 -5.21 -4.02 5.16
CA VAL A 361 -6.17 -3.36 6.06
C VAL A 361 -5.91 -3.87 7.47
N SER A 362 -5.69 -2.95 8.40
CA SER A 362 -5.52 -3.26 9.82
C SER A 362 -6.82 -2.96 10.54
N VAL A 363 -7.32 -3.93 11.31
CA VAL A 363 -8.55 -3.81 12.09
C VAL A 363 -8.25 -3.99 13.56
N PHE A 364 -8.99 -3.30 14.43
CA PHE A 364 -8.96 -3.58 15.85
C PHE A 364 -9.92 -4.74 16.15
N ALA A 365 -9.35 -5.88 16.51
CA ALA A 365 -10.10 -7.02 17.03
C ALA A 365 -10.23 -6.85 18.56
N GLN A 366 -11.45 -6.90 19.10
CA GLN A 366 -11.68 -6.78 20.54
C GLN A 366 -10.97 -7.93 21.25
N ASN A 367 -10.22 -7.65 22.31
CA ASN A 367 -9.38 -8.68 22.91
C ASN A 367 -9.39 -8.59 24.44
N PRO A 368 -9.68 -9.74 25.09
CA PRO A 368 -8.91 -10.08 26.29
C PRO A 368 -7.97 -11.29 26.11
N ALA A 369 -8.32 -12.28 25.27
CA ALA A 369 -7.36 -13.19 24.61
C ALA A 369 -7.94 -13.82 23.33
N PHE A 370 -8.49 -13.01 22.40
CA PHE A 370 -9.24 -13.43 21.18
C PHE A 370 -10.37 -14.44 21.45
N SER A 371 -11.62 -13.96 21.50
CA SER A 371 -12.77 -14.85 21.33
C SER A 371 -12.59 -15.61 20.01
N LEU A 372 -12.57 -16.96 20.07
CA LEU A 372 -12.43 -17.80 18.88
C LEU A 372 -13.47 -17.45 17.81
N ASN A 373 -14.69 -17.09 18.25
CA ASN A 373 -15.77 -16.67 17.36
C ASN A 373 -15.46 -15.33 16.67
N ASP A 374 -14.91 -14.35 17.38
CA ASP A 374 -14.54 -13.06 16.78
C ASP A 374 -13.40 -13.22 15.77
N ALA A 375 -12.41 -14.06 16.10
CA ALA A 375 -11.32 -14.41 15.20
C ALA A 375 -11.83 -15.16 13.95
N ALA A 376 -12.70 -16.16 14.14
CA ALA A 376 -13.29 -16.95 13.06
C ALA A 376 -14.13 -16.06 12.13
N GLU A 377 -14.97 -15.20 12.69
CA GLU A 377 -15.78 -14.26 11.91
C GLU A 377 -14.90 -13.24 11.18
N LEU A 378 -13.85 -12.72 11.83
CA LEU A 378 -12.90 -11.82 11.18
C LEU A 378 -12.19 -12.49 10.01
N CYS A 379 -11.74 -13.74 10.19
CA CYS A 379 -11.11 -14.52 9.13
C CYS A 379 -12.10 -14.81 7.99
N ALA A 380 -13.35 -15.20 8.30
CA ALA A 380 -14.38 -15.42 7.28
C ALA A 380 -14.66 -14.15 6.48
N ASN A 381 -14.81 -13.01 7.14
CA ASN A 381 -15.03 -11.70 6.52
C ASN A 381 -13.83 -11.26 5.66
N ALA A 382 -12.61 -11.49 6.13
CA ALA A 382 -11.40 -11.23 5.37
C ALA A 382 -11.35 -12.09 4.10
N LEU A 383 -11.52 -13.41 4.24
CA LEU A 383 -11.46 -14.34 3.10
C LEU A 383 -12.55 -14.06 2.07
N ALA A 384 -13.77 -13.71 2.50
CA ALA A 384 -14.87 -13.33 1.63
C ALA A 384 -14.58 -12.07 0.78
N THR A 385 -13.66 -11.21 1.24
CA THR A 385 -13.21 -10.01 0.53
C THR A 385 -11.88 -10.18 -0.20
N GLY A 386 -11.32 -11.40 -0.23
CA GLY A 386 -10.02 -11.68 -0.83
C GLY A 386 -8.82 -11.23 0.02
N LEU A 387 -9.05 -10.84 1.27
CA LEU A 387 -8.00 -10.54 2.24
C LEU A 387 -7.58 -11.80 3.00
N MET A 388 -6.28 -12.00 3.11
CA MET A 388 -5.64 -13.09 3.85
C MET A 388 -5.32 -12.63 5.28
N PRO A 389 -5.87 -13.31 6.30
CA PRO A 389 -5.41 -13.17 7.68
C PRO A 389 -3.99 -13.74 7.83
N ALA A 390 -3.24 -13.27 8.83
CA ALA A 390 -1.98 -13.90 9.19
C ALA A 390 -2.19 -15.37 9.61
N LYS A 391 -1.23 -16.25 9.32
CA LYS A 391 -1.34 -17.68 9.64
C LYS A 391 -1.52 -17.92 11.14
N SER A 392 -0.88 -17.13 12.01
CA SER A 392 -1.09 -17.24 13.46
C SER A 392 -2.52 -16.93 13.91
N LEU A 393 -3.27 -16.13 13.14
CA LEU A 393 -4.69 -15.88 13.42
C LEU A 393 -5.55 -17.05 12.95
N LEU A 394 -5.23 -17.63 11.78
CA LEU A 394 -5.88 -18.85 11.27
C LEU A 394 -5.64 -20.05 12.20
N ASP A 395 -4.40 -20.24 12.67
CA ASP A 395 -4.02 -21.35 13.55
C ASP A 395 -4.75 -21.32 14.88
N LYS A 396 -5.07 -20.13 15.39
CA LYS A 396 -5.86 -19.99 16.62
C LYS A 396 -7.28 -20.49 16.48
N ILE A 397 -7.84 -20.43 15.28
CA ILE A 397 -9.23 -20.83 15.02
C ILE A 397 -9.35 -22.36 14.92
N GLY A 398 -8.28 -23.09 14.58
CA GLY A 398 -8.32 -24.54 14.38
C GLY A 398 -9.29 -24.98 13.28
N ASP A 399 -9.70 -26.26 13.29
CA ASP A 399 -10.75 -26.82 12.42
C ASP A 399 -12.17 -26.43 12.86
N VAL A 400 -12.38 -25.20 13.34
CA VAL A 400 -13.75 -24.70 13.52
C VAL A 400 -14.37 -24.66 12.12
N GLN A 401 -15.36 -25.54 11.89
CA GLN A 401 -16.12 -25.60 10.64
C GLN A 401 -16.65 -24.19 10.32
N THR A 402 -15.92 -23.49 9.45
CA THR A 402 -16.39 -22.22 8.91
C THR A 402 -17.50 -22.59 7.95
N GLN A 403 -18.76 -22.42 8.38
CA GLN A 403 -19.83 -22.34 7.41
C GLN A 403 -19.47 -21.18 6.48
N PRO A 404 -19.33 -21.40 5.16
CA PRO A 404 -19.02 -20.31 4.26
C PRO A 404 -20.12 -19.27 4.43
N ALA A 405 -19.74 -18.09 4.94
CA ALA A 405 -20.62 -16.96 4.96
C ALA A 405 -21.10 -16.76 3.52
N LYS A 406 -22.42 -16.82 3.30
CA LYS A 406 -22.99 -16.47 1.99
C LYS A 406 -22.47 -15.07 1.68
N LEU A 407 -21.65 -14.97 0.63
CA LEU A 407 -21.19 -13.70 0.10
C LEU A 407 -22.45 -12.88 -0.19
N ASN A 408 -22.73 -11.88 0.63
CA ASN A 408 -23.70 -10.89 0.21
C ASN A 408 -22.97 -10.00 -0.79
N THR A 409 -23.10 -10.34 -2.08
CA THR A 409 -22.57 -9.59 -3.21
C THR A 409 -23.39 -8.33 -3.48
N ASP A 410 -24.29 -7.95 -2.58
CA ASP A 410 -25.00 -6.70 -2.68
C ASP A 410 -23.96 -5.58 -2.83
N PRO A 411 -24.00 -4.83 -3.94
CA PRO A 411 -23.22 -3.61 -4.06
C PRO A 411 -23.49 -2.78 -2.80
N LEU A 412 -22.49 -1.97 -2.37
CA LEU A 412 -22.73 -0.95 -1.34
C LEU A 412 -24.09 -0.30 -1.63
N PRO A 413 -24.88 0.08 -0.63
CA PRO A 413 -26.02 0.97 -0.88
C PRO A 413 -25.49 2.19 -1.65
N GLY A 414 -25.68 2.19 -2.98
CA GLY A 414 -25.12 3.18 -3.91
C GLY A 414 -23.79 2.90 -4.63
N ALA A 415 -23.19 1.70 -4.66
CA ALA A 415 -21.99 1.46 -5.50
C ALA A 415 -22.12 0.26 -6.45
N PRO A 416 -22.57 0.46 -7.70
CA PRO A 416 -22.43 -0.54 -8.74
C PRO A 416 -20.94 -0.82 -8.99
N GLY A 417 -20.59 -2.08 -9.29
CA GLY A 417 -19.27 -2.41 -9.85
C GLY A 417 -19.00 -1.54 -11.08
N TYR A 418 -17.75 -1.15 -11.34
CA TYR A 418 -17.41 -0.14 -12.35
C TYR A 418 -18.01 -0.44 -13.74
N SER A 419 -18.14 -1.72 -14.11
CA SER A 419 -18.79 -2.21 -15.33
C SER A 419 -20.34 -2.26 -15.27
N ALA A 420 -20.94 -2.34 -14.08
CA ALA A 420 -22.39 -2.20 -13.87
C ALA A 420 -22.82 -0.72 -13.73
N MET A 421 -21.92 0.15 -13.27
CA MET A 421 -22.12 1.60 -13.13
C MET A 421 -22.21 2.29 -14.50
N LEU A 422 -21.50 1.76 -15.51
CA LEU A 422 -21.58 2.17 -16.90
C LEU A 422 -22.84 1.68 -17.63
N ARG A 423 -23.43 0.55 -17.21
CA ARG A 423 -24.66 0.01 -17.83
C ARG A 423 -25.94 0.61 -17.24
N GLN A 424 -25.98 0.89 -15.94
CA GLN A 424 -27.14 1.54 -15.32
C GLN A 424 -27.31 3.02 -15.73
N SER A 425 -26.25 3.69 -16.19
CA SER A 425 -26.37 5.05 -16.76
C SER A 425 -26.87 5.08 -18.21
N GLU A 426 -26.74 3.96 -18.96
CA GLU A 426 -27.28 3.81 -20.32
C GLU A 426 -28.78 3.48 -20.32
N GLU A 427 -29.29 2.78 -19.30
CA GLU A 427 -30.73 2.46 -19.19
C GLU A 427 -31.60 3.61 -18.68
N ILE A 428 -31.01 4.60 -17.99
CA ILE A 428 -31.73 5.79 -17.50
C ILE A 428 -31.86 6.88 -18.58
N ASN A 429 -31.16 6.75 -19.72
CA ASN A 429 -31.11 7.78 -20.78
C ASN A 429 -31.42 7.27 -22.20
N ARG A 430 -32.11 6.14 -22.37
CA ARG A 430 -32.78 5.88 -23.66
C ARG A 430 -34.02 6.77 -23.74
N PRO A 431 -34.09 7.76 -24.64
CA PRO A 431 -35.38 8.32 -24.99
C PRO A 431 -36.21 7.18 -25.58
N THR A 432 -37.34 6.87 -24.95
CA THR A 432 -38.44 6.15 -25.57
C THR A 432 -38.90 6.99 -26.77
N ILE A 433 -38.37 6.68 -27.94
CA ILE A 433 -39.02 6.94 -29.21
C ILE A 433 -39.86 5.69 -29.45
N ASP A 434 -41.19 5.88 -29.46
CA ASP A 434 -42.27 5.08 -30.07
C ASP A 434 -43.54 5.31 -29.22
N GLY A 435 -44.70 5.73 -29.72
CA GLY A 435 -45.19 6.01 -31.07
C GLY A 435 -46.46 6.89 -30.96
N GLU A 436 -46.69 7.75 -31.94
CA GLU A 436 -47.76 7.62 -32.97
C GLU A 436 -49.16 8.09 -32.56
N ALA A 437 -49.63 9.08 -33.33
CA ALA A 437 -51.00 9.37 -33.78
C ALA A 437 -52.14 9.37 -32.75
N ILE A 438 -52.65 10.58 -32.45
CA ILE A 438 -53.89 11.17 -33.02
C ILE A 438 -53.78 12.69 -32.90
#